data_AF-F4T2E2-F1
#
_entry.id   AF-F4T2E2-F1
#
_cell.length_a   1.000
_cell.length_b   1.000
_cell.length_c   1.000
_cell.angle_alpha   90.00
_cell.angle_beta   90.00
_cell.angle_gamma   90.00
#
_symmetry.space_group_name_H-M   'P 1'
#
loop_
_entity.id
_entity.type
_entity.pdbx_description
1 polymer ?
#
loop_
_entity_poly.entity_id
_entity_poly.type
_entity_poly.pdbx_seq_one_letter_code
_entity_poly.pdbx_strand_id
1 'polypeptide(L)'
;MSTPSLYEMLTFSFSGELPLEQVSERDQLILSVMDNMQRIINCRAGTLAHLPDYGLPDLSLIHQGMAAGIHGLMRQIEETLLRYEPRLSQIQVELLPQPRPGHLNYLIHAQLPDTGWIRFDGVFSPEGRIVLRHLKQQERAY
;
A
#
# COMPACT_ATOMS: atom_id res chain seq x y z
N MET A 1 6.67 -3.54 20.41
CA MET A 1 6.07 -4.89 20.24
C MET A 1 5.61 -4.98 18.80
N SER A 2 6.20 -5.87 18.02
CA SER A 2 5.94 -6.01 16.57
C SER A 2 4.77 -6.95 16.34
N THR A 3 3.55 -6.52 16.67
CA THR A 3 2.35 -7.35 16.52
C THR A 3 1.61 -7.03 15.22
N PRO A 4 1.05 -8.04 14.53
CA PRO A 4 0.14 -7.83 13.41
C PRO A 4 -1.13 -7.09 13.87
N SER A 5 -1.88 -6.54 12.91
CA SER A 5 -3.11 -5.80 13.22
C SER A 5 -4.23 -6.73 13.68
N LEU A 6 -5.28 -6.16 14.28
CA LEU A 6 -6.48 -6.91 14.66
C LEU A 6 -7.08 -7.69 13.48
N TYR A 7 -6.97 -7.16 12.26
CA TYR A 7 -7.47 -7.83 11.06
C TYR A 7 -6.81 -9.21 10.91
N GLU A 8 -5.48 -9.26 10.90
CA GLU A 8 -4.75 -10.52 10.71
C GLU A 8 -4.88 -11.45 11.93
N MET A 9 -5.02 -10.90 13.14
CA MET A 9 -5.31 -11.71 14.34
C MET A 9 -6.69 -12.39 14.27
N LEU A 10 -7.68 -11.75 13.65
CA LEU A 10 -9.03 -12.32 13.49
C LEU A 10 -9.11 -13.30 12.31
N THR A 11 -8.39 -13.04 11.22
CA THR A 11 -8.38 -13.90 10.03
C THR A 11 -7.40 -15.07 10.13
N PHE A 12 -6.45 -15.03 11.08
CA PHE A 12 -5.34 -15.97 11.19
C PHE A 12 -4.46 -16.07 9.94
N SER A 13 -4.57 -15.11 9.01
CA SER A 13 -3.77 -15.06 7.78
C SER A 13 -3.55 -13.63 7.28
N PHE A 14 -2.43 -13.42 6.58
CA PHE A 14 -2.19 -12.25 5.71
C PHE A 14 -2.92 -12.41 4.36
N SER A 15 -2.87 -11.38 3.52
CA SER A 15 -3.37 -11.46 2.15
C SER A 15 -2.77 -12.64 1.39
N GLY A 16 -3.62 -13.34 0.62
CA GLY A 16 -3.22 -14.56 -0.08
C GLY A 16 -3.16 -15.80 0.81
N GLU A 17 -3.90 -15.81 1.93
CA GLU A 17 -4.06 -16.95 2.85
C GLU A 17 -2.75 -17.43 3.50
N LEU A 18 -1.75 -16.55 3.61
CA LEU A 18 -0.49 -16.85 4.27
C LEU A 18 -0.68 -16.89 5.81
N PRO A 19 -0.53 -18.03 6.48
CA PRO A 19 -0.81 -18.13 7.92
C PRO A 19 0.20 -17.35 8.77
N LEU A 20 -0.26 -16.75 9.89
CA LEU A 20 0.60 -15.95 10.78
C LEU A 20 1.81 -16.74 11.28
N GLU A 21 1.60 -18.00 11.67
CA GLU A 21 2.60 -18.89 12.26
C GLU A 21 3.77 -19.20 11.32
N GLN A 22 3.57 -19.03 10.00
CA GLN A 22 4.61 -19.28 8.99
C GLN A 22 5.51 -18.06 8.72
N VAL A 23 5.25 -16.95 9.41
CA VAL A 23 5.91 -15.66 9.18
C VAL A 23 6.62 -15.23 10.46
N SER A 24 7.88 -14.78 10.33
CA SER A 24 8.64 -14.26 11.48
C SER A 24 7.97 -13.00 12.04
N GLU A 25 8.06 -12.73 13.35
CA GLU A 25 7.42 -11.56 13.98
C GLU A 25 7.76 -10.23 13.27
N ARG A 26 9.02 -10.06 12.86
CA ARG A 26 9.46 -8.89 12.10
C ARG A 26 8.72 -8.78 10.76
N ASP A 27 8.57 -9.90 10.05
CA ASP A 27 7.87 -9.93 8.78
C ASP A 27 6.36 -9.81 8.94
N GLN A 28 5.80 -10.28 10.07
CA GLN A 28 4.37 -10.14 10.37
C GLN A 28 3.97 -8.67 10.46
N LEU A 29 4.79 -7.84 11.12
CA LEU A 29 4.58 -6.40 11.17
C LEU A 29 4.62 -5.78 9.76
N ILE A 30 5.64 -6.12 8.96
CA ILE A 30 5.83 -5.58 7.61
C ILE A 30 4.64 -5.96 6.70
N LEU A 31 4.24 -7.23 6.70
CA LEU A 31 3.13 -7.72 5.88
C LEU A 31 1.79 -7.15 6.35
N SER A 32 1.57 -7.03 7.66
CA SER A 32 0.36 -6.40 8.21
C SER A 32 0.22 -4.93 7.80
N VAL A 33 1.32 -4.18 7.82
CA VAL A 33 1.35 -2.78 7.36
C VAL A 33 1.09 -2.71 5.86
N MET A 34 1.74 -3.57 5.06
CA MET A 34 1.52 -3.64 3.61
C MET A 34 0.06 -3.96 3.26
N ASP A 35 -0.53 -4.96 3.93
CA ASP A 35 -1.93 -5.35 3.73
C ASP A 35 -2.89 -4.22 4.10
N ASN A 36 -2.62 -3.49 5.19
CA ASN A 36 -3.43 -2.35 5.56
C ASN A 36 -3.30 -1.20 4.56
N MET A 37 -2.08 -0.86 4.14
CA MET A 37 -1.84 0.11 3.07
C MET A 37 -2.59 -0.29 1.79
N GLN A 38 -2.57 -1.58 1.44
CA GLN A 38 -3.27 -2.11 0.28
C GLN A 38 -4.79 -1.91 0.37
N ARG A 39 -5.37 -2.10 1.55
CA ARG A 39 -6.80 -1.87 1.84
C ARG A 39 -7.15 -0.39 1.76
N ILE A 40 -6.33 0.49 2.33
CA ILE A 40 -6.53 1.94 2.32
C ILE A 40 -6.51 2.46 0.87
N ILE A 41 -5.45 2.15 0.14
CA ILE A 41 -5.20 2.67 -1.21
C ILE A 41 -6.28 2.22 -2.22
N ASN A 42 -6.80 1.00 -2.08
CA ASN A 42 -7.87 0.50 -2.96
C ASN A 42 -9.28 0.89 -2.50
N CYS A 43 -9.42 1.54 -1.35
CA CYS A 43 -10.70 2.10 -0.94
C CYS A 43 -10.93 3.44 -1.67
N ARG A 44 -12.17 3.69 -2.09
CA ARG A 44 -12.56 4.98 -2.66
C ARG A 44 -13.04 5.90 -1.56
N ALA A 45 -12.46 7.09 -1.48
CA ALA A 45 -12.92 8.16 -0.60
C ALA A 45 -14.43 8.43 -0.83
N GLY A 46 -15.16 8.63 0.27
CA GLY A 46 -16.61 8.79 0.28
C GLY A 46 -17.41 7.48 0.35
N THR A 47 -16.77 6.30 0.25
CA THR A 47 -17.48 5.00 0.37
C THR A 47 -17.91 4.70 1.81
N LEU A 48 -17.10 5.08 2.79
CA LEU A 48 -17.42 4.89 4.20
C LEU A 48 -18.14 6.12 4.73
N ALA A 49 -19.43 5.99 5.05
CA ALA A 49 -20.25 7.12 5.50
C ALA A 49 -19.71 7.82 6.76
N HIS A 50 -19.05 7.07 7.65
CA HIS A 50 -18.48 7.59 8.90
C HIS A 50 -17.02 8.06 8.76
N LEU A 51 -16.38 7.79 7.61
CA LEU A 51 -15.01 8.19 7.29
C LEU A 51 -14.94 8.60 5.81
N PRO A 52 -15.48 9.78 5.45
CA PRO A 52 -15.58 10.20 4.06
C PRO A 52 -14.22 10.45 3.40
N ASP A 53 -13.18 10.71 4.19
CA ASP A 53 -11.80 10.92 3.74
C ASP A 53 -10.95 9.63 3.70
N TYR A 54 -11.53 8.47 4.04
CA TYR A 54 -10.82 7.19 4.00
C TYR A 54 -10.71 6.64 2.58
N GLY A 55 -9.46 6.43 2.14
CA GLY A 55 -9.13 5.93 0.82
C GLY A 55 -8.70 7.02 -0.14
N LEU A 56 -8.56 6.68 -1.42
CA LEU A 56 -8.13 7.62 -2.45
C LEU A 56 -9.33 8.18 -3.22
N PRO A 57 -9.25 9.44 -3.69
CA PRO A 57 -10.25 9.98 -4.60
C PRO A 57 -10.28 9.19 -5.91
N ASP A 58 -11.35 9.34 -6.69
CA ASP A 58 -11.51 8.61 -7.94
C ASP A 58 -10.35 8.88 -8.92
N LEU A 59 -9.51 7.87 -9.11
CA LEU A 59 -8.30 7.91 -9.92
C LEU A 59 -8.58 7.89 -11.43
N SER A 60 -9.85 7.67 -11.83
CA SER A 60 -10.33 7.85 -13.21
C SER A 60 -10.06 9.26 -13.75
N LEU A 61 -9.91 10.24 -12.85
CA LEU A 61 -9.64 11.64 -13.16
C LEU A 61 -8.18 11.89 -13.58
N ILE A 62 -7.26 10.95 -13.34
CA ILE A 62 -5.89 11.01 -13.84
C ILE A 62 -5.92 10.58 -15.31
N HIS A 63 -6.48 11.44 -16.16
CA HIS A 63 -6.45 11.26 -17.60
C HIS A 63 -4.98 11.11 -18.07
N GLN A 64 -4.77 10.11 -18.90
CA GLN A 64 -3.46 9.65 -19.40
C GLN A 64 -2.55 10.83 -19.81
N GLY A 65 -1.50 11.08 -19.03
CA GLY A 65 -0.37 11.91 -19.49
C GLY A 65 -0.21 13.30 -18.87
N MET A 66 -1.06 13.75 -17.93
CA MET A 66 -0.76 14.98 -17.20
C MET A 66 0.20 14.72 -16.05
N ALA A 67 1.47 15.10 -16.21
CA ALA A 67 2.50 14.99 -15.16
C ALA A 67 2.05 15.60 -13.82
N ALA A 68 1.27 16.69 -13.86
CA ALA A 68 0.69 17.33 -12.68
C ALA A 68 -0.26 16.41 -11.89
N GLY A 69 -1.03 15.56 -12.57
CA GLY A 69 -1.94 14.61 -11.93
C GLY A 69 -1.22 13.47 -11.22
N ILE A 70 -0.08 13.02 -11.76
CA ILE A 70 0.70 11.93 -11.16
C ILE A 70 1.38 12.39 -9.86
N HIS A 71 2.01 13.58 -9.85
CA HIS A 71 2.59 14.12 -8.62
C HIS A 71 1.52 14.38 -7.55
N GLY A 72 0.33 14.85 -7.95
CA GLY A 72 -0.80 15.01 -7.04
C GLY A 72 -1.24 13.69 -6.42
N LEU A 73 -1.32 12.62 -7.22
CA LEU A 73 -1.63 11.27 -6.74
C LEU A 73 -0.60 10.77 -5.71
N MET A 74 0.68 10.93 -6.00
CA MET A 74 1.74 10.48 -5.09
C MET A 74 1.61 11.15 -3.72
N ARG A 75 1.39 12.47 -3.72
CA ARG A 75 1.16 13.22 -2.48
C ARG A 75 -0.09 12.76 -1.73
N GLN A 76 -1.19 12.49 -2.45
CA GLN A 76 -2.42 11.98 -1.84
C GLN A 76 -2.22 10.60 -1.22
N ILE A 77 -1.48 9.71 -1.89
CA ILE A 77 -1.11 8.39 -1.34
C ILE A 77 -0.32 8.57 -0.04
N GLU A 78 0.70 9.43 -0.04
CA GLU A 78 1.52 9.71 1.15
C GLU A 78 0.68 10.24 2.31
N GLU A 79 -0.13 11.28 2.07
CA GLU A 79 -0.98 11.92 3.08
C GLU A 79 -2.03 10.97 3.64
N THR A 80 -2.66 10.16 2.78
CA THR A 80 -3.70 9.20 3.19
C THR A 80 -3.10 8.06 4.01
N LEU A 81 -1.95 7.52 3.59
CA LEU A 81 -1.30 6.43 4.30
C LEU A 81 -0.76 6.88 5.65
N LEU A 82 -0.16 8.07 5.76
CA LEU A 82 0.26 8.60 7.07
C LEU A 82 -0.92 8.85 8.00
N ARG A 83 -2.09 9.20 7.47
CA ARG A 83 -3.31 9.41 8.27
C ARG A 83 -3.89 8.11 8.83
N TYR A 84 -3.91 7.04 8.02
CA TYR A 84 -4.67 5.82 8.34
C TYR A 84 -3.82 4.58 8.68
N GLU A 85 -2.50 4.66 8.53
CA GLU A 85 -1.56 3.65 9.01
C GLU A 85 -0.58 4.27 10.03
N PRO A 86 -0.98 4.38 11.31
CA PRO A 86 -0.22 5.09 12.34
C PRO A 86 1.10 4.41 12.71
N ARG A 87 1.34 3.17 12.25
CA ARG A 87 2.62 2.47 12.44
C ARG A 87 3.73 3.03 11.52
N LEU A 88 3.37 3.79 10.50
CA LEU A 88 4.31 4.51 9.63
C LEU A 88 4.71 5.84 10.28
N SER A 89 6.02 6.10 10.36
CA SER A 89 6.53 7.41 10.79
C SER A 89 6.80 8.36 9.64
N GLN A 90 7.14 7.80 8.47
CA GLN A 90 7.39 8.56 7.25
C GLN A 90 7.07 7.68 6.05
N ILE A 91 6.67 8.32 4.95
CA ILE A 91 6.45 7.66 3.67
C ILE A 91 6.92 8.57 2.54
N GLN A 92 7.44 7.95 1.49
CA GLN A 92 7.76 8.59 0.22
C GLN A 92 7.36 7.67 -0.91
N VAL A 93 6.64 8.21 -1.88
CA VAL A 93 6.26 7.51 -3.10
C VAL A 93 7.13 8.04 -4.24
N GLU A 94 7.66 7.15 -5.06
CA GLU A 94 8.43 7.45 -6.27
C GLU A 94 7.75 6.82 -7.48
N LEU A 95 7.69 7.55 -8.59
CA LEU A 95 7.22 7.00 -9.86
C LEU A 95 8.39 6.34 -10.60
N LEU A 96 8.25 5.07 -10.93
CA LEU A 96 9.21 4.33 -11.74
C LEU A 96 8.87 4.45 -13.24
N PRO A 97 9.84 4.21 -14.14
CA PRO A 97 9.59 4.17 -15.57
C PRO A 97 8.45 3.21 -15.93
N GLN A 98 7.54 3.66 -16.80
CA GLN A 98 6.38 2.88 -17.20
C GLN A 98 6.83 1.63 -17.99
N PRO A 99 6.47 0.41 -17.55
CA PRO A 99 6.84 -0.81 -18.26
C PRO A 99 5.98 -1.00 -19.52
N ARG A 100 4.73 -0.52 -19.50
CA ARG A 100 3.73 -0.63 -20.57
C ARG A 100 2.80 0.59 -20.53
N PRO A 101 2.22 1.00 -21.67
CA PRO A 101 1.20 2.07 -21.68
C PRO A 101 0.06 1.78 -20.70
N GLY A 102 -0.38 2.82 -19.99
CA GLY A 102 -1.49 2.74 -19.03
C GLY A 102 -1.15 2.06 -17.70
N HIS A 103 0.06 1.53 -17.52
CA HIS A 103 0.52 0.98 -16.25
C HIS A 103 1.51 1.95 -15.60
N LEU A 104 1.31 2.24 -14.33
CA LEU A 104 2.23 3.07 -13.55
C LEU A 104 2.87 2.20 -12.48
N ASN A 105 4.19 2.13 -12.50
CA ASN A 105 4.96 1.47 -11.46
C ASN A 105 5.38 2.53 -10.43
N TYR A 106 5.22 2.19 -9.17
CA TYR A 106 5.58 3.06 -8.05
C TYR A 106 6.50 2.32 -7.11
N LEU A 107 7.30 3.10 -6.41
CA LEU A 107 8.05 2.64 -5.28
C LEU A 107 7.65 3.38 -4.02
N ILE A 108 7.29 2.62 -2.99
CA ILE A 108 6.92 3.17 -1.69
C ILE A 108 8.03 2.88 -0.71
N HIS A 109 8.68 3.94 -0.26
CA HIS A 109 9.59 3.92 0.88
C HIS A 109 8.77 4.24 2.12
N ALA A 110 8.69 3.29 3.04
CA ALA A 110 7.94 3.40 4.28
C ALA A 110 8.92 3.27 5.46
N GLN A 111 8.87 4.20 6.40
CA GLN A 111 9.64 4.12 7.63
C GLN A 111 8.77 3.59 8.76
N LEU A 112 9.23 2.52 9.40
CA LEU A 112 8.67 2.05 10.66
C LEU A 112 9.69 2.35 11.77
N PRO A 113 9.27 2.93 12.93
CA PRO A 113 10.18 3.32 14.00
C PRO A 113 11.16 2.23 14.44
N ASP A 114 10.68 1.00 14.60
CA ASP A 114 11.48 -0.12 15.14
C ASP A 114 12.19 -0.94 14.06
N THR A 115 11.75 -0.86 12.81
CA THR A 115 12.22 -1.72 11.71
C THR A 115 13.12 -0.97 10.72
N GLY A 116 13.04 0.36 10.69
CA GLY A 116 13.73 1.21 9.72
C GLY A 116 12.95 1.37 8.41
N TRP A 117 13.68 1.72 7.36
CA TRP A 117 13.12 1.89 6.02
C TRP A 117 12.83 0.55 5.35
N ILE A 118 11.59 0.40 4.88
CA ILE A 118 11.08 -0.73 4.14
C ILE A 118 10.63 -0.24 2.76
N ARG A 119 10.85 -1.09 1.76
CA ARG A 119 10.53 -0.83 0.37
C ARG A 119 9.38 -1.73 -0.08
N PHE A 120 8.35 -1.12 -0.65
CA PHE A 120 7.25 -1.83 -1.31
C PHE A 120 7.17 -1.41 -2.77
N ASP A 121 7.05 -2.38 -3.67
CA ASP A 121 6.81 -2.13 -5.08
C ASP A 121 5.30 -2.05 -5.32
N GLY A 122 4.84 -1.00 -5.98
CA GLY A 122 3.44 -0.76 -6.30
C GLY A 122 3.19 -0.79 -7.80
N VAL A 123 2.09 -1.39 -8.24
CA VAL A 123 1.63 -1.35 -9.64
C VAL A 123 0.21 -0.83 -9.68
N PHE A 124 -0.01 0.28 -10.40
CA PHE A 124 -1.34 0.77 -10.74
C PHE A 124 -1.74 0.23 -12.12
N SER A 125 -2.86 -0.49 -12.16
CA SER A 125 -3.42 -1.01 -13.39
C SER A 125 -4.45 -0.04 -14.00
N PRO A 126 -4.69 -0.09 -15.33
CA PRO A 126 -5.67 0.78 -15.99
C PRO A 126 -7.09 0.70 -15.40
N GLU A 127 -7.43 -0.41 -14.73
CA GLU A 127 -8.72 -0.65 -14.09
C GLU A 127 -8.87 0.10 -12.75
N GLY A 128 -7.86 0.88 -12.34
CA GLY A 128 -7.89 1.67 -11.12
C GLY A 128 -7.51 0.88 -9.86
N ARG A 129 -6.93 -0.31 -10.02
CA ARG A 129 -6.46 -1.13 -8.90
C ARG A 129 -4.98 -0.92 -8.67
N ILE A 130 -4.60 -0.76 -7.40
CA ILE A 130 -3.20 -0.71 -6.98
C ILE A 130 -2.85 -2.05 -6.33
N VAL A 131 -1.70 -2.60 -6.66
CA VAL A 131 -1.15 -3.81 -6.04
C VAL A 131 0.21 -3.49 -5.45
N LEU A 132 0.35 -3.65 -4.13
CA LEU A 132 1.60 -3.55 -3.40
C LEU A 132 2.25 -4.92 -3.26
N ARG A 133 3.58 -4.97 -3.29
CA ARG A 133 4.38 -6.17 -3.14
C ARG A 133 5.60 -5.88 -2.27
N HIS A 134 5.98 -6.85 -1.45
CA HIS A 134 7.23 -6.87 -0.71
C HIS A 134 8.11 -8.00 -1.25
N LEU A 135 9.44 -7.79 -1.36
CA LEU A 135 10.38 -8.73 -1.99
C LEU A 135 10.25 -10.19 -1.49
N LYS A 136 9.90 -10.41 -0.22
CA LYS A 136 9.68 -11.77 0.33
C LYS A 136 8.48 -12.52 -0.26
N GLN A 137 7.50 -11.82 -0.85
CA GLN A 137 6.41 -12.46 -1.59
C GLN A 137 6.83 -12.91 -3.01
N GLN A 138 7.92 -12.39 -3.58
CA GLN A 138 8.39 -12.81 -4.91
C GLN A 138 8.98 -14.23 -4.90
N GLU A 139 9.57 -14.68 -3.79
CA GLU A 139 10.20 -16.00 -3.70
C GLU A 139 9.21 -17.18 -3.71
N ARG A 140 7.90 -16.92 -3.60
CA ARG A 140 6.86 -17.98 -3.61
C ARG A 140 5.97 -17.97 -4.86
N ALA A 141 6.27 -17.13 -5.86
CA ALA A 141 5.52 -17.07 -7.12
C ALA A 141 6.08 -18.00 -8.22
N TYR A 142 6.83 -19.03 -7.85
CA TYR A 142 7.35 -20.09 -8.73
C TYR A 142 7.00 -21.47 -8.19
#